data_AF-A0A249P9K3-F1
#
_entry.id   AF-A0A249P9K3-F1
#
_cell.length_a   1.000
_cell.length_b   1.000
_cell.length_c   1.000
_cell.angle_alpha   90.00
_cell.angle_beta   90.00
_cell.angle_gamma   90.00
#
_symmetry.space_group_name_H-M   'P 1'
#
loop_
_entity.id
_entity.type
_entity.pdbx_description
1 polymer ?
#
loop_
_entity_poly.entity_id
_entity_poly.type
_entity_poly.pdbx_seq_one_letter_code
_entity_poly.pdbx_strand_id
1 'polypeptide(L)'
;MLRIGEKRANSSWASIARHANAVEHLAGDLRRVTNSRSLPNLDASQTPVVEEWFIEKFIVPTLVGFISYPGGSDEDHGQRSSMSFTAPLHLFSLQQGMARSSQRWYLLGRPSSVAEDSLRRWSVDGEI
;
A
#
# COMPACT_ATOMS: atom_id res chain seq x y z
N MET A 1 -13.67 -1.92 -9.25
CA MET A 1 -14.95 -1.18 -9.23
C MET A 1 -16.02 -2.08 -8.64
N LEU A 2 -16.73 -1.64 -7.59
CA LEU A 2 -17.91 -2.34 -7.10
C LEU A 2 -19.11 -2.05 -8.01
N ARG A 3 -20.00 -3.03 -8.15
CA ARG A 3 -21.18 -2.98 -9.03
C ARG A 3 -22.40 -3.42 -8.24
N ILE A 4 -23.50 -2.67 -8.33
CA ILE A 4 -24.77 -3.01 -7.68
C ILE A 4 -25.92 -2.56 -8.60
N GLY A 5 -27.01 -3.34 -8.65
CA GLY A 5 -28.14 -3.06 -9.54
C GLY A 5 -27.95 -3.53 -10.99
N GLU A 6 -26.87 -4.25 -11.28
CA GLU A 6 -26.57 -4.79 -12.60
C GLU A 6 -27.33 -6.10 -12.88
N LYS A 7 -27.72 -6.33 -14.13
CA LYS A 7 -28.50 -7.51 -14.52
C LYS A 7 -27.73 -8.84 -14.46
N ARG A 8 -26.40 -8.81 -14.57
CA ARG A 8 -25.57 -10.03 -14.74
C ARG A 8 -24.31 -10.10 -13.88
N ALA A 9 -23.89 -9.01 -13.25
CA ALA A 9 -22.59 -8.95 -12.60
C ALA A 9 -22.56 -7.94 -11.44
N ASN A 10 -23.27 -8.26 -10.35
CA ASN A 10 -23.17 -7.51 -9.11
C ASN A 10 -21.97 -7.97 -8.27
N SER A 11 -21.41 -7.04 -7.52
CA SER A 11 -20.54 -7.34 -6.40
C SER A 11 -21.33 -8.04 -5.30
N SER A 12 -20.70 -9.01 -4.64
CA SER A 12 -21.29 -9.61 -3.45
C SER A 12 -21.35 -8.59 -2.31
N TRP A 13 -22.31 -8.76 -1.40
CA TRP A 13 -22.40 -7.96 -0.18
C TRP A 13 -21.11 -7.98 0.64
N ALA A 14 -20.44 -9.14 0.70
CA ALA A 14 -19.15 -9.27 1.36
C ALA A 14 -18.06 -8.38 0.73
N SER A 15 -18.02 -8.27 -0.60
CA SER A 15 -17.06 -7.38 -1.28
C SER A 15 -17.39 -5.90 -1.04
N ILE A 16 -18.67 -5.54 -0.99
CA ILE A 16 -19.12 -4.19 -0.64
C ILE A 16 -18.70 -3.84 0.79
N ALA A 17 -19.02 -4.70 1.76
CA ALA A 17 -18.67 -4.51 3.17
C ALA A 17 -17.15 -4.41 3.37
N ARG A 18 -16.36 -5.31 2.75
CA ARG A 18 -14.89 -5.25 2.82
C ARG A 18 -14.33 -3.92 2.30
N HIS A 19 -14.87 -3.43 1.18
CA HIS A 19 -14.42 -2.17 0.62
C HIS A 19 -14.80 -0.98 1.51
N ALA A 20 -16.04 -0.95 2.03
CA ALA A 20 -16.49 0.08 2.96
C ALA A 20 -15.58 0.15 4.19
N ASN A 21 -15.28 -1.00 4.82
CA ASN A 21 -14.38 -1.06 5.97
C ASN A 21 -12.96 -0.58 5.62
N ALA A 22 -12.44 -0.96 4.45
CA ALA A 22 -11.11 -0.49 4.01
C ALA A 22 -11.05 1.03 3.85
N VAL A 23 -12.10 1.63 3.25
CA VAL A 23 -12.22 3.09 3.09
C VAL A 23 -12.36 3.78 4.45
N GLU A 24 -13.16 3.23 5.37
CA GLU A 24 -13.30 3.77 6.72
C GLU A 24 -11.97 3.75 7.49
N HIS A 25 -11.23 2.64 7.43
CA HIS A 25 -9.92 2.52 8.06
C HIS A 25 -8.91 3.52 7.47
N LEU A 26 -8.87 3.65 6.13
CA LEU A 26 -8.02 4.63 5.46
C LEU A 26 -8.37 6.05 5.90
N ALA A 27 -9.65 6.43 5.87
CA ALA A 27 -10.09 7.75 6.30
C ALA A 27 -9.71 8.02 7.77
N GLY A 28 -9.85 7.01 8.64
CA GLY A 28 -9.41 7.08 10.03
C GLY A 28 -7.90 7.30 10.17
N ASP A 29 -7.09 6.59 9.40
CA ASP A 29 -5.64 6.78 9.34
C ASP A 29 -5.26 8.20 8.90
N LEU A 30 -5.83 8.69 7.80
CA LEU A 30 -5.53 10.03 7.27
C LEU A 30 -5.96 11.15 8.24
N ARG A 31 -7.12 11.00 8.89
CA ARG A 31 -7.57 11.93 9.93
C ARG A 31 -6.63 11.93 11.14
N ARG A 32 -6.13 10.76 11.57
CA ARG A 32 -5.14 10.70 12.65
C ARG A 32 -3.88 11.45 12.29
N VAL A 33 -3.31 11.18 11.12
CA VAL A 33 -2.08 11.84 10.65
C VAL A 33 -2.24 13.36 10.56
N THR A 34 -3.37 13.83 10.03
CA THR A 34 -3.65 15.27 9.92
C THR A 34 -3.88 15.95 11.26
N ASN A 35 -4.59 15.29 12.18
CA ASN A 35 -4.87 15.82 13.52
C ASN A 35 -3.63 15.80 14.43
N SER A 36 -2.86 14.71 14.43
CA SER A 36 -1.64 14.57 15.26
C SER A 36 -0.41 15.22 14.64
N ARG A 37 -0.46 15.54 13.34
CA ARG A 37 0.68 15.98 12.53
C ARG A 37 1.86 15.01 12.63
N SER A 38 1.59 13.72 12.76
CA SER A 38 2.59 12.68 12.91
C SER A 38 2.16 11.39 12.22
N LEU A 39 3.13 10.59 11.80
CA LEU A 39 2.88 9.24 11.31
C LEU A 39 2.73 8.26 12.49
N PRO A 40 1.92 7.20 12.34
CA PRO A 40 1.76 6.22 13.40
C PRO A 40 3.05 5.44 13.63
N ASN A 41 3.25 4.97 14.87
CA ASN A 41 4.27 3.98 15.14
C ASN A 41 3.74 2.60 14.72
N LEU A 42 4.43 1.95 13.78
CA LEU A 42 4.02 0.66 13.23
C LEU A 42 4.77 -0.46 13.94
N ASP A 43 4.04 -1.48 14.40
CA ASP A 43 4.65 -2.69 14.96
C ASP A 43 5.24 -3.55 13.82
N ALA A 44 6.56 -3.67 13.79
CA ALA A 44 7.28 -4.44 12.78
C ALA A 44 6.94 -5.95 12.81
N SER A 45 6.46 -6.47 13.94
CA SER A 45 6.04 -7.87 14.05
C SER A 45 4.67 -8.12 13.42
N GLN A 46 3.90 -7.07 13.12
CA GLN A 46 2.53 -7.15 12.58
C GLN A 46 2.36 -6.43 11.24
N THR A 47 3.36 -5.63 10.83
CA THR A 47 3.29 -4.83 9.60
C THR A 47 4.03 -5.50 8.45
N PRO A 48 3.41 -5.65 7.26
CA PRO A 48 4.10 -6.18 6.10
C PRO A 48 5.24 -5.28 5.65
N VAL A 49 6.34 -5.90 5.22
CA VAL A 49 7.52 -5.20 4.67
C VAL A 49 7.56 -5.38 3.16
N VAL A 50 7.86 -4.31 2.43
CA VAL A 50 8.11 -4.36 0.98
C VAL A 50 9.60 -4.18 0.74
N GLU A 51 10.27 -5.25 0.31
CA GLU A 51 11.68 -5.27 -0.08
C GLU A 51 11.85 -5.05 -1.58
N GLU A 52 13.02 -4.54 -1.97
CA GLU A 52 13.40 -4.22 -3.35
C GLU A 52 12.31 -3.41 -4.07
N TRP A 53 11.80 -2.38 -3.38
CA TRP A 53 10.59 -1.69 -3.82
C TRP A 53 10.86 -0.60 -4.87
N PHE A 54 9.84 -0.29 -5.67
CA PHE A 54 9.71 0.92 -6.50
C PHE A 54 8.22 1.30 -6.65
N ILE A 55 7.92 2.47 -7.20
CA ILE A 55 6.54 2.90 -7.47
C ILE A 55 6.19 2.72 -8.95
N GLU A 56 5.13 1.97 -9.24
CA GLU A 56 4.63 1.75 -10.61
C GLU A 56 4.22 3.07 -11.28
N LYS A 57 4.44 3.21 -12.60
CA LYS A 57 4.37 4.48 -13.33
C LYS A 57 3.05 4.77 -14.05
N PHE A 58 2.17 3.80 -14.22
CA PHE A 58 1.15 3.90 -15.29
C PHE A 58 -0.18 4.55 -14.90
N ILE A 59 -0.82 4.12 -13.80
CA ILE A 59 -2.23 4.48 -13.55
C ILE A 59 -2.39 5.15 -12.19
N VAL A 60 -1.88 4.52 -11.14
CA VAL A 60 -1.98 4.99 -9.77
C VAL A 60 -0.69 4.63 -9.03
N PRO A 61 -0.21 5.49 -8.12
CA PRO A 61 1.03 5.22 -7.41
C PRO A 61 0.84 3.92 -6.63
N THR A 62 1.66 2.91 -6.91
CA THR A 62 1.54 1.58 -6.32
C THR A 62 2.93 1.07 -6.01
N LEU A 63 3.17 0.59 -4.79
CA LEU A 63 4.44 -0.09 -4.49
C LEU A 63 4.47 -1.45 -5.16
N VAL A 64 5.58 -1.71 -5.85
CA VAL A 64 5.96 -3.00 -6.43
C VAL A 64 7.22 -3.47 -5.73
N GLY A 65 7.27 -4.74 -5.32
CA GLY A 65 8.43 -5.33 -4.66
C GLY A 65 8.11 -6.69 -4.05
N PHE A 66 9.05 -7.25 -3.28
CA PHE A 66 8.82 -8.49 -2.54
C PHE A 66 8.12 -8.17 -1.22
N ILE A 67 6.86 -8.59 -1.10
CA ILE A 67 6.06 -8.29 0.09
C ILE A 67 6.11 -9.47 1.06
N SER A 68 6.60 -9.24 2.27
CA SER A 68 6.60 -10.23 3.36
C SER A 68 5.52 -9.89 4.37
N TYR A 69 4.60 -10.82 4.62
CA TYR A 69 3.54 -10.68 5.62
C TYR A 69 3.94 -11.38 6.93
N PRO A 70 3.84 -10.71 8.08
CA PRO A 70 4.07 -11.37 9.36
C PRO A 70 2.98 -12.42 9.64
N GLY A 71 3.40 -13.57 10.17
CA GLY A 71 2.50 -14.70 10.48
C GLY A 71 2.11 -15.55 9.27
N GLY A 72 2.76 -15.38 8.11
CA GLY A 72 2.70 -16.37 7.03
C GLY A 72 3.28 -17.71 7.49
N SER A 73 2.71 -18.83 7.06
CA SER A 73 3.38 -20.13 7.22
C SER A 73 4.69 -20.12 6.42
N ASP A 74 5.75 -20.75 6.93
CA ASP A 74 7.07 -20.84 6.29
C ASP A 74 7.04 -21.36 4.83
N GLU A 75 5.95 -21.96 4.39
CA GLU A 75 5.71 -22.32 2.99
C GLU A 75 5.60 -21.10 2.04
N ASP A 76 5.13 -19.93 2.51
CA ASP A 76 5.11 -18.67 1.74
C ASP A 76 6.42 -17.88 1.88
N HIS A 77 7.20 -18.13 2.93
CA HIS A 77 8.50 -17.50 3.14
C HIS A 77 9.61 -18.10 2.25
N GLY A 78 9.37 -19.30 1.68
CA GLY A 78 10.26 -20.00 0.77
C GLY A 78 10.19 -19.57 -0.71
N GLN A 79 9.20 -18.76 -1.11
CA GLN A 79 9.12 -18.23 -2.47
C GLN A 79 9.19 -16.70 -2.49
N ARG A 80 10.43 -16.21 -2.38
CA ARG A 80 10.86 -14.91 -2.92
C ARG A 80 10.81 -14.88 -4.46
N SER A 81 9.89 -15.62 -5.09
CA SER A 81 9.93 -15.96 -6.52
C SER A 81 9.30 -14.91 -7.42
N SER A 82 8.44 -14.03 -6.87
CA SER A 82 7.82 -12.95 -7.64
C SER A 82 7.64 -11.69 -6.82
N MET A 83 7.91 -10.55 -7.46
CA MET A 83 7.41 -9.26 -7.00
C MET A 83 5.88 -9.26 -7.02
N SER A 84 5.29 -8.48 -6.12
CA SER A 84 3.86 -8.26 -6.01
C SER A 84 3.56 -6.77 -5.95
N PHE A 85 2.28 -6.43 -6.08
CA PHE A 85 1.79 -5.06 -6.09
C PHE A 85 0.94 -4.82 -4.86
N THR A 86 1.17 -3.69 -4.20
CA THR A 86 0.26 -3.19 -3.17
C THR A 86 -1.04 -2.69 -3.79
N ALA A 87 -2.03 -2.37 -2.96
CA ALA A 87 -3.12 -1.51 -3.42
C ALA A 87 -2.60 -0.08 -3.65
N PRO A 88 -3.34 0.81 -4.35
CA PRO A 88 -2.89 2.17 -4.62
C PRO A 88 -2.49 2.92 -3.34
N LEU A 89 -1.38 3.66 -3.42
CA LEU A 89 -0.83 4.46 -2.34
C LEU A 89 -1.66 5.73 -2.11
N HIS A 90 -1.85 6.06 -0.85
CA HIS A 90 -2.47 7.31 -0.39
C HIS A 90 -1.52 8.14 0.46
N LEU A 91 -0.55 7.51 1.13
CA LEU A 91 0.56 8.19 1.78
C LEU A 91 1.84 7.41 1.53
N PHE A 92 2.94 8.15 1.37
CA PHE A 92 4.27 7.59 1.25
C PHE A 92 5.26 8.47 2.01
N SER A 93 6.07 7.88 2.89
CA SER A 93 7.10 8.59 3.64
C SER A 93 8.41 7.82 3.54
N LEU A 94 9.29 8.31 2.66
CA LEU A 94 10.62 7.72 2.50
C LEU A 94 11.43 7.83 3.80
N GLN A 95 11.40 9.01 4.42
CA GLN A 95 12.18 9.29 5.63
C GLN A 95 11.78 8.42 6.82
N GLN A 96 10.48 8.12 6.95
CA GLN A 96 9.96 7.26 8.02
C GLN A 96 9.84 5.79 7.59
N GLY A 97 10.33 5.45 6.38
CA GLY A 97 10.35 4.07 5.89
C GLY A 97 8.98 3.40 5.86
N MET A 98 7.92 4.12 5.49
CA MET A 98 6.57 3.56 5.50
C MET A 98 5.65 4.11 4.42
N ALA A 99 4.62 3.35 4.09
CA ALA A 99 3.59 3.73 3.14
C ALA A 99 2.20 3.26 3.58
N ARG A 100 1.17 4.01 3.20
CA ARG A 100 -0.24 3.64 3.37
C ARG A 100 -0.87 3.42 2.00
N SER A 101 -1.24 2.18 1.70
CA SER A 101 -2.10 1.90 0.55
C SER A 101 -3.56 2.22 0.85
N SER A 102 -4.49 1.92 -0.05
CA SER A 102 -5.93 1.96 0.27
C SER A 102 -6.36 0.90 1.28
N GLN A 103 -5.57 -0.15 1.47
CA GLN A 103 -5.94 -1.31 2.30
C GLN A 103 -5.21 -1.39 3.63
N ARG A 104 -3.90 -1.10 3.68
CA ARG A 104 -3.10 -1.21 4.91
C ARG A 104 -1.81 -0.38 4.88
N TRP A 105 -1.17 -0.29 6.04
CA TRP A 105 0.20 0.20 6.20
C TRP A 105 1.24 -0.85 5.76
N TYR A 106 2.37 -0.36 5.29
CA TYR A 106 3.56 -1.13 4.93
C TYR A 106 4.80 -0.44 5.48
N LEU A 107 5.77 -1.25 5.90
CA LEU A 107 7.14 -0.81 6.11
C LEU A 107 7.93 -0.95 4.79
N LEU A 108 8.86 -0.03 4.58
CA LEU A 108 9.76 -0.02 3.43
C LEU A 108 11.08 -0.67 3.83
N GLY A 109 11.42 -1.76 3.16
CA GLY A 109 12.74 -2.37 3.23
C GLY A 109 13.73 -1.67 2.31
N ARG A 110 14.67 -2.44 1.77
CA ARG A 110 15.67 -1.93 0.82
C ARG A 110 14.97 -1.47 -0.48
N PRO A 111 15.28 -0.27 -1.00
CA PRO A 111 14.80 0.14 -2.32
C PRO A 111 15.44 -0.68 -3.44
N SER A 112 14.73 -0.87 -4.55
CA SER A 112 15.34 -1.36 -5.80
C SER A 112 16.24 -0.30 -6.44
N SER A 113 17.03 -0.70 -7.44
CA SER A 113 17.89 0.21 -8.21
C SER A 113 17.11 1.30 -8.97
N VAL A 114 15.81 1.10 -9.21
CA VAL A 114 14.95 2.05 -9.94
C VAL A 114 14.03 2.86 -9.01
N ALA A 115 14.13 2.66 -7.69
CA ALA A 115 13.24 3.28 -6.72
C ALA A 115 13.29 4.80 -6.77
N GLU A 116 14.49 5.38 -6.84
CA GLU A 116 14.69 6.83 -6.85
C GLU A 116 14.07 7.49 -8.10
N ASP A 117 14.29 6.89 -9.28
CA ASP A 117 13.67 7.33 -10.53
C ASP A 117 12.14 7.22 -10.48
N SER A 118 11.64 6.14 -9.88
CA SER A 118 10.21 5.94 -9.72
C SER A 118 9.57 6.98 -8.79
N LEU A 119 10.27 7.36 -7.71
CA LEU A 119 9.83 8.39 -6.78
C LEU A 119 9.77 9.75 -7.45
N ARG A 120 10.82 10.14 -8.20
CA ARG A 120 10.88 11.41 -8.94
C ARG A 120 9.66 11.62 -9.84
N ARG A 121 9.13 10.56 -10.46
CA ARG A 121 7.94 10.64 -11.33
C ARG A 121 6.65 10.93 -10.59
N TRP A 122 6.58 10.59 -9.31
CA TRP A 122 5.41 10.79 -8.45
C TRP A 122 5.57 11.96 -7.48
N SER A 123 6.79 12.48 -7.31
CA SER A 123 7.04 13.74 -6.61
C SER A 123 6.50 14.90 -7.45
N VAL A 124 5.75 15.79 -6.80
CA VAL A 124 5.12 16.96 -7.44
C VAL A 124 6.15 18.10 -7.64
N ASP A 125 7.45 17.82 -7.61
CA ASP A 125 8.51 18.83 -7.79
C ASP A 125 8.70 19.23 -9.27
N GLY A 126 7.61 19.23 -10.03
CA GLY A 126 7.52 19.70 -11.41
C GLY A 126 6.40 20.73 -11.54
N GLU A 127 6.50 21.84 -10.82
CA GLU A 127 6.02 23.21 -11.10
C GLU A 127 5.90 24.01 -9.78
N ILE A 128 6.95 24.75 -9.44
CA ILE A 128 6.89 26.02 -8.68
C ILE A 128 7.63 27.07 -9.49
#